data_AF-A0A1A8XVS4-F1
#
_entry.id   AF-A0A1A8XVS4-F1
#
_cell.length_a   1.000
_cell.length_b   1.000
_cell.length_c   1.000
_cell.angle_alpha   90.00
_cell.angle_beta   90.00
_cell.angle_gamma   90.00
#
_symmetry.space_group_name_H-M   'P 1'
#
loop_
_entity.id
_entity.type
_entity.pdbx_description
1 polymer ?
#
loop_
_entity_poly.entity_id
_entity_poly.type
_entity_poly.pdbx_seq_one_letter_code
_entity_poly.pdbx_strand_id
1 'polypeptide(L)' 'MNNPLFDPVTDPEVFRRAVQMLAIGNVAAHRAQVLNQSLGIPNHYSIGGRIVTDRDRDDGGSAVAVKAEDHTAS' A
#
# COMPACT_ATOMS: atom_id res chain seq x y z
N MET A 1 -19.11 9.34 11.85
CA MET A 1 -18.36 10.09 10.82
C MET A 1 -19.03 9.83 9.49
N ASN A 2 -19.57 10.86 8.83
CA ASN A 2 -20.05 10.74 7.46
C ASN A 2 -18.82 10.65 6.55
N ASN A 3 -18.58 9.48 5.95
CA ASN A 3 -17.58 9.37 4.90
C ASN A 3 -18.12 10.17 3.70
N PRO A 4 -17.38 11.15 3.16
CA PRO A 4 -17.84 11.85 1.96
C PRO A 4 -18.02 10.83 0.83
N LEU A 5 -19.17 10.89 0.16
CA LEU A 5 -19.38 10.13 -1.07
C LEU A 5 -18.35 10.64 -2.08
N PHE A 6 -17.53 9.73 -2.60
CA PHE A 6 -16.67 10.04 -3.73
C PHE A 6 -17.44 9.73 -5.01
N ASP A 7 -17.60 10.75 -5.86
CA ASP A 7 -18.09 10.52 -7.21
C ASP A 7 -17.02 9.77 -8.01
N PRO A 8 -17.37 8.66 -8.67
CA PRO A 8 -16.41 7.92 -9.49
C PRO A 8 -15.93 8.80 -10.64
N VAL A 9 -14.62 8.75 -10.92
CA VAL A 9 -14.04 9.42 -12.09
C VAL A 9 -14.56 8.71 -13.35
N THR A 10 -15.43 9.37 -14.11
CA THR A 10 -16.02 8.81 -15.34
C THR A 10 -15.27 9.23 -16.61
N ASP A 11 -14.38 10.22 -16.54
CA ASP A 11 -13.59 10.68 -17.68
C ASP A 11 -12.37 9.75 -17.91
N PRO A 12 -12.29 9.06 -19.08
CA PRO A 12 -11.19 8.16 -19.40
C PRO A 12 -9.81 8.83 -19.41
N GLU A 13 -9.70 10.11 -19.78
CA GLU A 13 -8.42 10.83 -19.81
C GLU A 13 -7.94 11.18 -18.41
N VAL A 14 -8.86 11.56 -17.52
CA VAL A 14 -8.56 11.78 -16.09
C VAL A 14 -8.10 10.47 -15.45
N PHE A 15 -8.77 9.36 -15.75
CA PHE A 15 -8.35 8.04 -15.28
C PHE A 15 -6.96 7.66 -15.81
N ARG A 16 -6.71 7.83 -17.11
CA ARG A 16 -5.41 7.54 -17.73
C ARG A 16 -4.29 8.35 -17.09
N ARG A 17 -4.52 9.64 -16.84
CA ARG A 17 -3.56 10.51 -16.14
C ARG A 17 -3.32 10.07 -14.71
N ALA A 18 -4.36 9.70 -13.97
CA ALA A 18 -4.23 9.20 -12.60
C ALA A 18 -3.39 7.91 -12.54
N VAL A 19 -3.61 6.97 -13.47
CA VAL A 19 -2.80 5.73 -13.58
C VAL A 19 -1.34 6.05 -13.90
N GLN A 20 -1.07 7.00 -14.80
CA GLN A 20 0.30 7.43 -15.10
C GLN A 20 0.99 8.05 -13.88
N MET A 21 0.28 8.91 -13.13
CA MET A 21 0.81 9.51 -11.90
C MET A 21 1.08 8.44 -10.82
N LEU A 22 0.19 7.46 -10.68
CA LEU A 22 0.39 6.32 -9.78
C LEU A 22 1.64 5.51 -10.15
N ALA A 23 1.85 5.23 -11.44
CA ALA A 23 3.04 4.52 -11.90
C ALA A 23 4.33 5.28 -11.56
N ILE A 24 4.37 6.60 -11.76
CA ILE A 24 5.50 7.46 -11.38
C ILE A 24 5.74 7.39 -9.87
N GLY A 25 4.67 7.52 -9.07
CA GLY A 25 4.73 7.43 -7.61
C GLY A 25 5.30 6.09 -7.13
N ASN A 26 4.87 4.98 -7.74
CA ASN A 26 5.36 3.65 -7.39
C ASN A 26 6.86 3.47 -7.69
N VAL A 27 7.33 3.99 -8.83
CA VAL A 27 8.76 3.94 -9.18
C VAL A 27 9.58 4.78 -8.20
N ALA A 28 9.11 5.98 -7.85
CA ALA A 28 9.80 6.84 -6.89
C ALA A 28 9.87 6.20 -5.49
N ALA A 29 8.75 5.62 -5.01
CA ALA A 29 8.69 4.89 -3.75
C ALA A 29 9.65 3.70 -3.74
N HIS A 30 9.68 2.90 -4.82
CA HIS A 30 10.58 1.76 -4.93
C HIS A 30 12.06 2.18 -4.88
N ARG A 31 12.44 3.24 -5.61
CA ARG A 31 13.82 3.75 -5.58
C ARG A 31 14.23 4.23 -4.20
N ALA A 32 13.35 4.94 -3.49
CA ALA A 32 13.60 5.36 -2.12
C ALA A 32 13.78 4.15 -1.19
N GLN A 33 12.99 3.10 -1.37
CA GLN A 33 13.09 1.89 -0.56
C GLN A 33 14.42 1.16 -0.75
N VAL A 34 14.87 1.02 -2.00
CA VAL A 34 16.18 0.42 -2.33
C VAL A 34 17.32 1.26 -1.76
N LEU A 35 17.24 2.59 -1.85
CA LEU A 35 18.24 3.48 -1.27
C LEU A 35 18.29 3.33 0.26
N ASN A 36 17.14 3.34 0.92
CA ASN A 36 17.04 3.14 2.37
C ASN A 36 17.70 1.83 2.81
N GLN A 37 17.45 0.73 2.09
CA GLN A 37 18.11 -0.56 2.35
C GLN A 37 19.63 -0.46 2.24
N SER A 38 20.15 0.21 1.19
CA SER A 38 21.59 0.40 1.02
C SER A 38 22.24 1.24 2.11
N LEU A 39 21.46 2.09 2.79
CA LEU A 39 21.90 2.96 3.89
C LEU A 39 21.61 2.37 5.28
N GLY A 40 21.01 1.17 5.37
CA GLY A 40 20.58 0.60 6.65
C GLY A 40 19.41 1.35 7.33
N ILE A 41 18.68 2.16 6.56
CA ILE A 41 17.49 2.89 7.03
C ILE A 41 16.27 1.98 6.82
N PRO A 42 15.45 1.70 7.84
CA PRO A 42 14.27 0.84 7.68
C PRO A 42 13.17 1.49 6.83
N ASN A 43 12.58 0.72 5.92
CA ASN A 43 11.35 1.12 5.25
C ASN A 43 10.12 0.91 6.13
N HIS A 44 9.05 1.63 5.79
CA HIS A 44 7.74 1.52 6.43
C HIS A 44 6.67 1.31 5.36
N TYR A 45 5.69 0.46 5.66
CA TYR A 45 4.64 0.03 4.75
C TYR A 45 3.28 0.12 5.45
N SER A 46 2.22 0.42 4.71
CA SER A 46 0.85 0.27 5.21
C SER A 46 0.27 -1.04 4.65
N ILE A 47 0.05 -2.02 5.51
CA ILE A 47 -0.51 -3.33 5.16
C ILE A 47 -1.79 -3.53 5.98
N GLY A 48 -2.94 -3.64 5.32
CA GLY A 48 -4.22 -3.79 6.01
C GLY A 48 -4.55 -2.66 6.99
N GLY A 49 -4.10 -1.43 6.70
CA GLY A 49 -4.29 -0.26 7.56
C GLY A 49 -3.34 -0.19 8.77
N ARG A 50 -2.36 -1.08 8.87
CA ARG A 50 -1.31 -1.05 9.90
C ARG A 50 0.02 -0.65 9.30
N ILE A 51 0.78 0.16 10.03
CA ILE A 51 2.15 0.51 9.65
C ILE A 51 3.08 -0.61 10.12
N VAL A 52 3.87 -1.15 9.20
CA VAL A 52 4.85 -2.23 9.41
C VAL A 52 6.21 -1.74 8.94
N THR A 53 7.28 -2.08 9.64
CA THR A 53 8.65 -1.74 9.26
C THR A 53 9.49 -2.97 8.91
N ASP A 54 10.56 -2.79 8.13
CA ASP A 54 11.53 -3.86 7.82
C ASP A 54 12.05 -4.57 9.08
N ARG A 55 12.14 -3.87 10.23
CA ARG A 55 12.55 -4.47 11.51
C ARG A 55 11.55 -5.48 12.06
N ASP A 56 10.26 -5.29 11.80
CA ASP A 56 9.21 -6.21 12.25
C ASP A 56 9.29 -7.56 11.49
N ARG A 57 10.02 -7.59 10.38
CA ARG A 57 10.18 -8.77 9.52
C ARG A 57 11.21 -9.77 10.06
N ASP A 58 12.24 -9.28 10.75
CA ASP A 58 13.35 -10.10 11.25
C ASP A 58 13.05 -10.76 12.61
N ASP A 59 12.17 -10.15 13.42
CA ASP A 59 11.82 -10.62 14.77
C ASP A 59 10.77 -11.76 14.79
N GLY A 60 10.61 -12.49 13.67
CA GLY A 60 9.60 -13.56 13.56
C GLY A 60 8.17 -13.03 13.52
N GLY A 61 7.99 -11.75 13.15
CA GLY A 61 6.69 -11.14 12.98
C GLY A 61 5.88 -11.92 11.96
N SER A 62 4.92 -12.69 12.46
CA SER A 62 3.87 -13.34 11.69
C SER A 62 3.29 -12.32 10.71
N ALA A 63 3.79 -12.34 9.46
CA ALA A 63 3.33 -11.48 8.38
C ALA A 63 1.89 -11.89 8.09
N VAL A 64 0.97 -11.21 8.77
CA VAL A 64 -0.48 -11.21 8.65
C VAL A 64 -1.03 -12.50 8.05
N ALA A 65 -1.43 -13.44 8.90
CA ALA A 65 -2.42 -14.43 8.50
C ALA A 65 -3.69 -13.65 8.13
N VAL A 66 -3.85 -13.36 6.84
CA VAL A 66 -5.11 -12.91 6.26
C VAL A 66 -6.10 -14.03 6.50
N LYS A 67 -6.85 -13.94 7.61
CA LYS A 67 -8.05 -14.72 7.80
C LYS A 67 -9.00 -14.24 6.72
N ALA A 68 -9.08 -15.00 5.62
CA ALA A 68 -10.21 -14.92 4.72
C ALA A 68 -11.43 -15.22 5.59
N GLU A 69 -12.17 -14.18 5.97
CA GLU A 69 -13.51 -14.39 6.48
C GLU A 69 -14.33 -14.86 5.28
N ASP A 70 -14.52 -16.19 5.22
CA ASP A 70 -15.48 -16.82 4.33
C ASP A 70 -16.85 -16.20 4.62
N HIS A 71 -17.23 -15.21 3.82
CA HIS A 71 -18.63 -14.84 3.66
C HIS A 71 -19.33 -15.93 2.84
N THR A 72 -19.57 -17.08 3.48
CA THR A 72 -20.64 -17.99 3.12
C THR A 72 -21.76 -17.84 4.16
N ALA A 73 -22.75 -17.02 3.83
CA ALA A 73 -24.10 -17.07 4.37
C ALA A 73 -24.99 -16.70 3.18
N SER A 74 -25.43 -17.71 2.42
CA SER A 74 -26.69 -18.45 2.56
C SER A 74 -27.87 -17.74 1.91
#